data_AF-A0AAN7FLN0-F1
#
_entry.id   AF-A0AAN7FLN0-F1
#
_cell.length_a   1.000
_cell.length_b   1.000
_cell.length_c   1.000
_cell.angle_alpha   90.00
_cell.angle_beta   90.00
_cell.angle_gamma   90.00
#
_symmetry.space_group_name_H-M   'P 1'
#
loop_
_entity.id
_entity.type
_entity.pdbx_description
1 polymer ?
#
loop_
_entity_poly.entity_id
_entity_poly.type
_entity_poly.pdbx_seq_one_letter_code
_entity_poly.pdbx_strand_id
1 'polypeptide(L)'
;MHVGKKVRAVVHVTQSDGEITTGKSTDEHQLIVKGLPHVSLMSYVEVIGIAESDQSIRAETWTNFGNTFDAQSYNQVCQLANGEFKGLFL
;
A
#
# COMPACT_ATOMS: atom_id res chain seq x y z
N MET A 1 -6.15 12.73 -2.84
CA MET A 1 -5.30 13.87 -2.33
C MET A 1 -3.91 13.39 -1.85
N HIS A 2 -3.25 12.52 -2.62
CA HIS A 2 -1.87 12.10 -2.36
C HIS A 2 -0.96 12.20 -3.59
N VAL A 3 -1.53 12.53 -4.76
CA VAL A 3 -0.81 12.62 -6.03
C VAL A 3 0.43 13.51 -5.90
N GLY A 4 1.57 12.99 -6.37
CA GLY A 4 2.88 13.63 -6.32
C GLY A 4 3.60 13.52 -4.97
N LYS A 5 2.97 12.99 -3.92
CA LYS A 5 3.58 12.82 -2.60
C LYS A 5 4.19 11.43 -2.44
N LYS A 6 5.20 11.35 -1.57
CA LYS A 6 5.69 10.08 -1.05
C LYS A 6 4.66 9.49 -0.08
N VAL A 7 4.31 8.24 -0.26
CA VAL A 7 3.31 7.49 0.51
C VAL A 7 3.89 6.17 0.99
N ARG A 8 3.31 5.64 2.06
CA ARG A 8 3.49 4.27 2.53
C ARG A 8 2.12 3.61 2.59
N ALA A 9 1.98 2.46 1.95
CA ALA A 9 0.74 1.70 1.93
C ALA A 9 1.02 0.21 2.09
N VAL A 10 0.11 -0.52 2.73
CA VAL A 10 0.11 -1.99 2.69
C VAL A 10 -0.95 -2.42 1.69
N VAL A 11 -0.57 -3.31 0.77
CA VAL A 11 -1.40 -3.77 -0.34
C VAL A 11 -1.52 -5.29 -0.28
N HIS A 12 -2.75 -5.79 -0.26
CA HIS A 12 -3.05 -7.21 -0.45
C HIS A 12 -3.03 -7.54 -1.94
N VAL A 13 -2.04 -8.32 -2.37
CA VAL A 13 -1.77 -8.63 -3.78
C VAL A 13 -2.84 -9.55 -4.35
N THR A 14 -3.54 -9.09 -5.39
CA THR A 14 -4.55 -9.89 -6.11
C THR A 14 -4.03 -10.37 -7.46
N GLN A 15 -3.15 -9.60 -8.12
CA GLN A 15 -2.53 -9.95 -9.39
C GLN A 15 -1.11 -9.35 -9.47
N SER A 16 -0.16 -10.05 -10.08
CA SER A 16 1.21 -9.56 -10.32
C SER A 16 1.75 -10.17 -11.60
N ASP A 17 2.14 -9.32 -12.56
CA ASP A 17 2.70 -9.72 -13.86
C ASP A 17 4.21 -9.42 -14.00
N GLY A 18 4.84 -8.98 -12.91
CA GLY A 18 6.27 -8.67 -12.84
C GLY A 18 6.63 -7.21 -13.19
N GLU A 19 5.69 -6.44 -13.74
CA GLU A 19 5.86 -4.99 -13.97
C GLU A 19 4.83 -4.18 -13.18
N ILE A 20 3.60 -4.70 -13.15
CA ILE A 20 2.44 -4.14 -12.51
C ILE A 20 1.87 -5.16 -11.52
N THR A 21 1.63 -4.69 -10.31
CA THR A 21 0.94 -5.44 -9.27
C THR A 21 -0.37 -4.74 -8.98
N THR A 22 -1.47 -5.47 -9.10
CA THR A 22 -2.79 -5.00 -8.66
C THR A 22 -3.08 -5.62 -7.31
N GLY A 23 -3.64 -4.82 -6.41
CA GLY A 23 -4.05 -5.29 -5.10
C GLY A 23 -5.07 -4.38 -4.45
N LYS A 24 -5.40 -4.67 -3.19
CA LYS A 24 -6.27 -3.86 -2.37
C LYS A 24 -5.51 -3.19 -1.24
N SER A 25 -5.77 -1.92 -0.98
CA SER A 25 -5.34 -1.25 0.26
C SER A 25 -6.08 -1.81 1.47
N THR A 26 -5.64 -1.42 2.67
CA THR A 26 -6.25 -1.83 3.95
C THR A 26 -7.65 -1.26 4.19
N ASP A 27 -8.10 -0.32 3.37
CA ASP A 27 -9.46 0.22 3.34
C ASP A 27 -10.27 -0.31 2.14
N GLU A 28 -9.84 -1.45 1.57
CA GLU A 28 -10.51 -2.20 0.49
C GLU A 28 -10.58 -1.54 -0.90
N HIS A 29 -9.93 -0.39 -1.10
CA HIS A 29 -9.81 0.22 -2.42
C HIS A 29 -8.79 -0.50 -3.29
N GLN A 30 -9.05 -0.56 -4.60
CA GLN A 30 -8.09 -1.11 -5.55
C GLN A 30 -6.91 -0.15 -5.75
N LEU A 31 -5.70 -0.71 -5.77
CA LEU A 31 -4.46 0.00 -6.05
C LEU A 31 -3.64 -0.73 -7.11
N ILE A 32 -2.99 0.07 -7.96
CA ILE A 32 -2.01 -0.36 -8.95
C ILE A 32 -0.61 0.05 -8.44
N VAL A 33 0.26 -0.93 -8.22
CA VAL A 33 1.64 -0.70 -7.84
C VAL A 33 2.57 -1.03 -9.00
N LYS A 34 3.35 -0.05 -9.43
CA LYS A 34 4.34 -0.21 -10.51
C LYS A 34 5.73 -0.38 -9.92
N GLY A 35 6.56 -1.20 -10.57
CA GLY A 35 7.98 -1.37 -10.19
C GLY A 35 8.21 -2.32 -9.02
N LEU A 36 7.23 -3.15 -8.69
CA LEU A 36 7.45 -4.33 -7.85
C LEU A 36 7.97 -5.49 -8.72
N PRO A 37 8.90 -6.32 -8.22
CA PRO A 37 9.24 -7.59 -8.87
C PRO A 37 8.05 -8.55 -8.77
N HIS A 38 8.19 -9.78 -9.28
CA HIS A 38 7.19 -10.82 -9.07
C HIS A 38 6.93 -11.05 -7.57
N VAL A 39 5.74 -10.67 -7.09
CA VAL A 39 5.31 -10.89 -5.71
C VAL A 39 4.31 -12.04 -5.65
N SER A 40 4.36 -12.83 -4.59
CA SER A 40 3.39 -13.90 -4.35
C SER A 40 1.96 -13.36 -4.23
N LEU A 41 1.02 -14.02 -4.90
CA LEU A 41 -0.40 -13.73 -4.76
C LEU A 41 -0.86 -13.96 -3.32
N MET A 42 -1.88 -13.21 -2.89
CA MET A 42 -2.46 -13.24 -1.54
C MET A 42 -1.50 -12.84 -0.41
N SER A 43 -0.33 -12.28 -0.74
CA SER A 43 0.55 -11.67 0.26
C SER A 43 0.18 -10.22 0.49
N TYR A 44 0.44 -9.74 1.70
CA TYR A 44 0.45 -8.33 2.04
C TYR A 44 1.85 -7.78 1.82
N VAL A 45 1.94 -6.68 1.09
CA VAL A 45 3.20 -6.02 0.77
C VAL A 45 3.13 -4.58 1.24
N GLU A 46 4.09 -4.18 2.06
CA GLU A 46 4.35 -2.76 2.30
C GLU A 46 5.04 -2.18 1.06
N VAL A 47 4.52 -1.05 0.60
CA VAL A 47 5.06 -0.29 -0.52
C VAL A 47 5.30 1.14 -0.04
N ILE A 48 6.53 1.62 -0.23
CA ILE A 48 6.88 3.03 -0.04
C ILE A 48 7.27 3.57 -1.42
N GLY A 49 6.62 4.65 -1.85
CA GLY A 49 6.81 5.19 -3.19
C GLY A 49 6.07 6.48 -3.44
N ILE A 50 5.97 6.89 -4.71
CA ILE A 50 5.27 8.11 -5.13
C ILE A 50 3.88 7.76 -5.64
N ALA A 51 2.84 8.42 -5.12
CA ALA A 51 1.50 8.30 -5.65
C ALA A 51 1.40 9.03 -7.00
N GLU A 52 1.24 8.28 -8.10
CA GLU A 52 1.11 8.84 -9.46
C GLU A 52 -0.33 9.24 -9.78
N SER A 53 -1.31 8.60 -9.12
CA SER A 53 -2.73 8.94 -9.17
C SER A 53 -3.39 8.59 -7.84
N ASP A 54 -4.70 8.81 -7.70
CA ASP A 54 -5.42 8.39 -6.48
C ASP A 54 -5.49 6.85 -6.33
N GLN A 55 -5.17 6.09 -7.38
CA GLN A 55 -5.22 4.62 -7.39
C GLN A 55 -3.88 3.96 -7.79
N SER A 56 -2.79 4.72 -7.89
CA SER A 56 -1.51 4.15 -8.32
C SER A 56 -0.29 4.68 -7.58
N ILE A 57 0.63 3.77 -7.27
CA ILE A 57 1.90 4.06 -6.60
C ILE A 57 3.04 3.52 -7.46
N ARG A 58 4.03 4.37 -7.74
CA ARG A 58 5.32 3.91 -8.26
C ARG A 58 6.23 3.58 -7.09
N ALA A 59 6.52 2.30 -6.91
CA ALA A 59 7.31 1.80 -5.79
C ALA A 59 8.75 2.32 -5.86
N GLU A 60 9.28 2.72 -4.72
CA GLU A 60 10.72 2.98 -4.52
C GLU A 60 11.36 1.87 -3.68
N THR A 61 10.64 1.40 -2.66
CA THR A 61 11.04 0.28 -1.80
C THR A 61 9.80 -0.51 -1.38
N TRP A 62 9.99 -1.78 -1.03
CA TRP A 62 8.90 -2.66 -0.64
C TRP A 62 9.37 -3.75 0.34
N THR A 63 8.43 -4.27 1.13
CA THR A 63 8.65 -5.34 2.10
C THR A 63 7.50 -6.34 2.03
N ASN A 64 7.79 -7.63 1.91
CA ASN A 64 6.76 -8.67 1.98
C ASN A 64 6.42 -8.96 3.45
N PHE A 65 5.16 -8.74 3.85
CA PHE A 65 4.65 -9.04 5.19
C PHE A 65 4.01 -10.42 5.31
N GLY A 66 3.94 -11.19 4.22
CA GLY A 66 3.34 -12.51 4.19
C GLY A 66 1.81 -12.46 4.12
N ASN A 67 1.16 -13.57 4.42
CA ASN A 67 -0.29 -13.77 4.23
C ASN A 67 -1.11 -13.68 5.54
N THR A 68 -0.46 -13.54 6.69
CA THR A 68 -1.12 -13.46 8.01
C THR A 68 -1.13 -12.05 8.60
N PHE A 69 -0.91 -11.02 7.78
CA PHE A 69 -0.89 -9.64 8.22
C PHE A 69 -2.31 -9.16 8.59
N ASP A 70 -2.46 -8.57 9.77
CA ASP A 70 -3.73 -8.00 10.22
C ASP A 70 -3.97 -6.61 9.60
N ALA A 71 -4.50 -6.60 8.39
CA ALA A 71 -4.81 -5.38 7.65
C ALA A 71 -5.88 -4.53 8.32
N GLN A 72 -6.80 -5.13 9.10
CA GLN A 72 -7.87 -4.40 9.78
C GLN A 72 -7.28 -3.53 10.89
N SER A 73 -6.46 -4.12 11.76
CA SER A 73 -5.76 -3.39 12.82
C SER A 73 -4.83 -2.32 12.23
N TYR A 74 -4.12 -2.61 11.14
CA TYR A 74 -3.29 -1.62 10.47
C TYR A 74 -4.10 -0.43 9.92
N ASN A 75 -5.28 -0.70 9.34
CA ASN A 75 -6.15 0.36 8.82
C ASN A 75 -6.58 1.34 9.92
N GLN A 76 -6.83 0.85 11.14
CA GLN A 76 -7.15 1.71 12.29
C GLN A 76 -6.00 2.66 12.61
N VAL A 77 -4.75 2.18 12.55
CA VAL A 77 -3.56 3.04 12.71
C VAL A 77 -3.48 4.07 11.60
N CYS A 78 -3.75 3.70 10.34
CA CYS A 78 -3.80 4.65 9.23
C CYS A 78 -4.86 5.74 9.45
N GLN A 79 -6.04 5.39 9.96
CA GLN A 79 -7.10 6.35 10.27
C GLN A 79 -6.69 7.32 11.38
N LEU A 80 -6.02 6.83 12.43
CA LEU A 80 -5.47 7.68 13.48
C LEU A 80 -4.40 8.65 12.93
N ALA A 81 -3.48 8.13 12.11
CA ALA A 81 -2.37 8.90 11.55
C ALA A 81 -2.80 9.96 10.52
N ASN A 82 -3.90 9.73 9.82
CA ASN A 82 -4.41 10.65 8.79
C ASN A 82 -5.64 11.47 9.25
N GLY A 83 -6.15 11.20 10.45
CA GLY A 83 -7.36 11.81 10.99
C GLY A 83 -7.08 12.91 12.02
N GLU A 84 -7.90 12.92 13.07
CA GLU A 84 -7.84 13.91 14.15
C GLU A 84 -6.50 13.91 14.89
N PHE A 85 -5.91 12.71 15.08
CA PHE A 85 -4.68 12.54 15.84
C PHE A 85 -3.41 12.67 15.00
N LYS A 86 -3.48 13.12 13.73
CA LYS A 86 -2.32 13.24 12.85
C LYS A 86 -1.13 14.00 13.46
N GLY A 87 -1.38 14.96 14.35
CA GLY A 87 -0.32 15.73 15.03
C GLY A 87 0.55 14.91 15.99
N LEU A 88 0.12 13.69 16.34
CA LEU A 88 0.89 12.74 17.15
C LEU A 88 1.76 11.80 16.31
N PHE A 89 1.57 11.79 14.99
CA PHE A 89 2.32 10.97 14.04
C PHE A 89 3.28 11.90 13.28
N LEU A 90 4.57 11.86 13.64
CA LEU A 90 5.63 12.72 13.10
C LEU A 90 6.19 12.20 11.76
#